data_AF-A0A7C4QIH1-F1
#
_entry.id   AF-A0A7C4QIH1-F1
#
_cell.length_a   1.000
_cell.length_b   1.000
_cell.length_c   1.000
_cell.angle_alpha   90.00
_cell.angle_beta   90.00
_cell.angle_gamma   90.00
#
_symmetry.space_group_name_H-M   'P 1'
#
loop_
_entity.id
_entity.type
_entity.pdbx_description
1 polymer ?
#
loop_
_entity_poly.entity_id
_entity_poly.type
_entity_poly.pdbx_seq_one_letter_code
_entity_poly.pdbx_strand_id
1 'polypeptide(L)'
;MKREIFALLAIASLIAGASLPFIMSSIYGEPHKPVTPTYPLSSPYGGQQVNISLINLEGLRKFSSYEELFQYLRSLIDLRALANQLTYLYGVRDTLIVPLTLPITTASLVSDLRESLQTTTTSKTNVQVEGIDEPDIVKVSNELIAVASGSKVFIVSVPGKTVSSVLALDEYVRGLFLYKNKLLVITETYVKYPIIPEIECRCFVVPSGTPNVNTYVFDISNVSNPVLLNKITMTGSMLSSRLSGNYLYVVTNTLANELIVPLVNDKPVPLETLVVVDVIPNAYTLILALDLDELNYATYTFMMGGGSWLYMSLNNLYIARGTEFSYLDAYLLTLRTFTNYLPIDIANKISELIDAGQLDLAREKIEDYLLNMSEENRKELITKVVNDINKEHKHDLTTFYVFSVEGLAISLRGLFNVSGHLLDQFAMEETGNYFITATTGQQLLGNSVFRAYLLPDI
;
A
#
# COMPACT_ATOMS: atom_id res chain seq x y z
N MET A 1 -24.07 9.83 -10.85
CA MET A 1 -24.06 8.98 -12.08
C MET A 1 -25.08 7.86 -11.91
N LYS A 2 -25.93 7.56 -12.91
CA LYS A 2 -26.98 6.53 -12.76
C LYS A 2 -26.35 5.12 -12.77
N ARG A 3 -26.66 4.35 -11.72
CA ARG A 3 -26.14 2.98 -11.43
C ARG A 3 -26.25 1.98 -12.58
N GLU A 4 -27.21 2.20 -13.48
CA GLU A 4 -27.51 1.35 -14.64
C GLU A 4 -26.47 1.48 -15.77
N ILE A 5 -25.77 2.61 -15.86
CA ILE A 5 -24.83 2.88 -16.95
C ILE A 5 -23.60 1.96 -16.84
N PHE A 6 -23.02 1.75 -15.66
CA PHE A 6 -21.82 0.92 -15.51
C PHE A 6 -22.00 -0.56 -15.90
N ALA A 7 -23.16 -1.16 -15.60
CA ALA A 7 -23.45 -2.55 -15.99
C ALA A 7 -23.65 -2.68 -17.51
N LEU A 8 -24.37 -1.72 -18.11
CA LEU A 8 -24.55 -1.63 -19.56
C LEU A 8 -23.22 -1.40 -20.30
N LEU A 9 -22.29 -0.64 -19.72
CA LEU A 9 -20.98 -0.35 -20.29
C LEU A 9 -19.97 -1.50 -20.15
N ALA A 10 -19.99 -2.24 -19.04
CA ALA A 10 -19.20 -3.47 -18.89
C ALA A 10 -19.63 -4.52 -19.92
N ILE A 11 -20.93 -4.65 -20.15
CA ILE A 11 -21.47 -5.58 -21.16
C ILE A 11 -21.26 -5.05 -22.58
N ALA A 12 -21.38 -3.73 -22.80
CA ALA A 12 -21.03 -3.12 -24.07
C ALA A 12 -19.54 -3.30 -24.39
N SER A 13 -18.64 -3.30 -23.40
CA SER A 13 -17.22 -3.62 -23.61
C SER A 13 -16.98 -5.08 -23.99
N LEU A 14 -17.76 -6.01 -23.41
CA LEU A 14 -17.78 -7.42 -23.77
C LEU A 14 -18.28 -7.65 -25.21
N ILE A 15 -19.22 -6.81 -25.68
CA ILE A 15 -19.81 -6.89 -27.02
C ILE A 15 -18.99 -6.10 -28.07
N ALA A 16 -18.40 -4.96 -27.69
CA ALA A 16 -17.62 -4.07 -28.56
C ALA A 16 -16.16 -4.52 -28.76
N GLY A 17 -15.66 -5.45 -27.93
CA GLY A 17 -14.37 -6.12 -28.14
C GLY A 17 -14.25 -6.86 -29.48
N ALA A 18 -15.36 -7.06 -30.18
CA ALA A 18 -15.42 -7.75 -31.48
C ALA A 18 -14.78 -7.00 -32.67
N SER A 19 -14.37 -5.73 -32.55
CA SER A 19 -13.94 -4.95 -33.74
C SER A 19 -12.67 -4.09 -33.63
N LEU A 20 -12.04 -3.97 -32.45
CA LEU A 20 -10.84 -3.12 -32.31
C LEU A 20 -9.46 -3.76 -32.60
N PRO A 21 -9.23 -5.09 -32.51
CA PRO A 21 -7.87 -5.63 -32.73
C PRO A 21 -7.31 -5.44 -34.15
N PHE A 22 -8.18 -5.15 -35.13
CA PHE A 22 -7.80 -5.10 -36.55
C PHE A 22 -7.35 -3.71 -37.05
N ILE A 23 -7.54 -2.64 -36.27
CA ILE A 23 -7.24 -1.26 -36.73
C ILE A 23 -5.90 -0.74 -36.19
N MET A 24 -5.45 -1.22 -35.02
CA MET A 24 -4.34 -0.57 -34.29
C MET A 24 -2.93 -1.11 -34.57
N SER A 25 -2.77 -2.17 -35.37
CA SER A 25 -1.43 -2.67 -35.78
C SER A 25 -0.75 -1.81 -36.86
N SER A 26 -1.33 -0.67 -37.26
CA SER A 26 -0.86 0.14 -38.38
C SER A 26 -0.24 1.50 -38.03
N ILE A 27 -0.16 1.89 -36.75
CA ILE A 27 0.07 3.31 -36.38
C ILE A 27 1.33 3.61 -35.53
N TYR A 28 2.02 2.64 -34.92
CA TYR A 28 3.17 2.97 -34.05
C TYR A 28 4.46 2.22 -34.43
N GLY A 29 5.46 2.98 -34.87
CA GLY A 29 6.82 2.53 -35.19
C GLY A 29 7.74 2.42 -33.96
N GLU A 30 8.83 1.68 -34.13
CA GLU A 30 9.77 1.30 -33.08
C GLU A 30 10.49 2.47 -32.39
N PRO A 31 10.69 2.43 -31.05
CA PRO A 31 11.54 3.41 -30.36
C PRO A 31 13.04 3.03 -30.38
N HIS A 32 13.88 4.05 -30.53
CA HIS A 32 15.34 3.96 -30.57
C HIS A 32 16.01 3.62 -29.23
N LYS A 33 17.15 2.93 -29.31
CA LYS A 33 18.03 2.55 -28.19
C LYS A 33 18.90 3.71 -27.69
N PRO A 34 18.95 4.01 -26.38
CA PRO A 34 20.03 4.78 -25.79
C PRO A 34 21.11 3.85 -25.19
N VAL A 35 22.37 4.27 -25.32
CA VAL A 35 23.55 3.69 -24.64
C VAL A 35 23.84 4.53 -23.39
N THR A 36 24.13 3.88 -22.26
CA THR A 36 24.44 4.53 -20.96
C THR A 36 25.84 4.15 -20.47
N PRO A 37 26.65 5.10 -19.94
CA PRO A 37 27.89 4.80 -19.23
C PRO A 37 27.63 4.38 -17.77
N THR A 38 28.50 3.51 -17.24
CA THR A 38 28.41 2.92 -15.90
C THR A 38 29.38 3.59 -14.91
N TYR A 39 28.91 3.89 -13.69
CA TYR A 39 29.75 4.00 -12.48
C TYR A 39 28.99 3.46 -11.26
N PRO A 40 29.66 2.70 -10.37
CA PRO A 40 29.04 2.15 -9.16
C PRO A 40 29.09 3.16 -8.00
N LEU A 41 28.00 3.23 -7.23
CA LEU A 41 27.92 3.86 -5.91
C LEU A 41 27.43 2.79 -4.92
N SER A 42 28.31 2.32 -4.04
CA SER A 42 27.94 1.43 -2.93
C SER A 42 28.09 2.19 -1.60
N SER A 43 27.03 2.21 -0.78
CA SER A 43 27.07 2.72 0.60
C SER A 43 27.71 1.69 1.54
N PRO A 44 28.68 2.09 2.41
CA PRO A 44 29.39 1.16 3.31
C PRO A 44 28.63 0.80 4.60
N TYR A 45 27.39 1.26 4.77
CA TYR A 45 26.57 1.00 5.97
C TYR A 45 25.30 0.24 5.60
N GLY A 46 25.03 -0.84 6.33
CA GLY A 46 23.82 -1.66 6.23
C GLY A 46 23.94 -2.83 7.20
N GLY A 47 22.94 -2.99 8.07
CA GLY A 47 22.85 -4.13 8.97
C GLY A 47 22.89 -5.47 8.22
N GLN A 48 23.10 -6.57 8.94
CA GLN A 48 23.05 -7.88 8.29
C GLN A 48 21.59 -8.24 7.99
N GLN A 49 21.25 -8.39 6.72
CA GLN A 49 19.96 -8.95 6.31
C GLN A 49 19.88 -10.42 6.72
N VAL A 50 18.80 -10.80 7.40
CA VAL A 50 18.49 -12.17 7.76
C VAL A 50 17.42 -12.67 6.79
N ASN A 51 17.68 -13.83 6.18
CA ASN A 51 16.70 -14.48 5.32
C ASN A 51 15.69 -15.22 6.19
N ILE A 52 14.52 -14.61 6.40
CA ILE A 52 13.39 -15.24 7.07
C ILE A 52 12.38 -15.63 5.99
N SER A 53 12.07 -16.91 5.90
CA SER A 53 11.03 -17.38 4.99
C SER A 53 9.67 -16.89 5.48
N LEU A 54 8.88 -16.32 4.57
CA LEU A 54 7.47 -16.05 4.81
C LEU A 54 6.73 -17.37 5.11
N ILE A 55 5.94 -17.38 6.17
CA ILE A 55 5.13 -18.53 6.62
C ILE A 55 3.68 -18.29 6.17
N ASN A 56 2.90 -19.36 5.98
CA ASN A 56 1.48 -19.31 5.58
C ASN A 56 1.20 -18.64 4.22
N LEU A 57 2.00 -18.97 3.21
CA LEU A 57 1.83 -18.45 1.84
C LEU A 57 1.12 -19.42 0.88
N GLU A 58 0.44 -20.45 1.39
CA GLU A 58 -0.24 -21.41 0.53
C GLU A 58 -1.31 -20.72 -0.32
N GLY A 59 -1.31 -21.00 -1.63
CA GLY A 59 -2.24 -20.40 -2.59
C GLY A 59 -1.88 -19.00 -3.09
N LEU A 60 -0.88 -18.33 -2.52
CA LEU A 60 -0.43 -17.01 -3.00
C LEU A 60 0.59 -17.14 -4.13
N ARG A 61 0.45 -16.30 -5.16
CA ARG A 61 1.38 -16.28 -6.29
C ARG A 61 2.74 -15.74 -5.86
N LYS A 62 3.77 -16.45 -6.28
CA LYS A 62 5.20 -16.13 -6.16
C LYS A 62 5.83 -16.14 -7.54
N PHE A 63 7.07 -15.67 -7.62
CA PHE A 63 7.84 -15.68 -8.86
C PHE A 63 9.13 -16.46 -8.66
N SER A 64 9.43 -17.32 -9.63
CA SER A 64 10.67 -18.08 -9.71
C SER A 64 11.81 -17.30 -10.36
N SER A 65 11.48 -16.22 -11.09
CA SER A 65 12.44 -15.36 -11.79
C SER A 65 11.90 -13.94 -11.99
N TYR A 66 12.79 -12.98 -12.23
CA TYR A 66 12.41 -11.61 -12.57
C TYR A 66 11.65 -11.53 -13.91
N GLU A 67 11.93 -12.42 -14.85
CA GLU A 67 11.21 -12.48 -16.13
C GLU A 67 9.73 -12.80 -15.91
N GLU A 68 9.43 -13.79 -15.05
CA GLU A 68 8.05 -14.14 -14.69
C GLU A 68 7.34 -12.96 -14.01
N LEU A 69 8.03 -12.25 -13.11
CA LEU A 69 7.51 -11.04 -12.47
C LEU A 69 7.20 -9.95 -13.49
N PHE A 70 8.08 -9.69 -14.46
CA PHE A 70 7.85 -8.64 -15.47
C PHE A 70 6.71 -8.99 -16.43
N GLN A 71 6.59 -10.25 -16.85
CA GLN A 71 5.45 -10.70 -17.64
C GLN A 71 4.14 -10.48 -16.90
N TYR A 72 4.11 -10.79 -15.61
CA TYR A 72 2.95 -10.51 -14.77
C TYR A 72 2.64 -9.01 -14.68
N LEU A 73 3.64 -8.16 -14.42
CA LEU A 73 3.43 -6.71 -14.32
C LEU A 73 2.92 -6.08 -15.63
N ARG A 74 3.44 -6.53 -16.78
CA ARG A 74 2.96 -6.10 -18.10
C ARG A 74 1.48 -6.44 -18.29
N SER A 75 1.08 -7.66 -17.93
CA SER A 75 -0.33 -8.07 -18.02
C SER A 75 -1.27 -7.18 -17.19
N LEU A 76 -0.80 -6.67 -16.03
CA LEU A 76 -1.57 -5.72 -15.22
C LEU A 76 -1.65 -4.33 -15.85
N ILE A 77 -0.60 -3.87 -16.53
CA ILE A 77 -0.58 -2.58 -17.23
C ILE A 77 -1.57 -2.61 -18.40
N ASP A 78 -1.54 -3.67 -19.21
CA ASP A 78 -2.44 -3.85 -20.35
C ASP A 78 -3.91 -3.88 -19.88
N LEU A 79 -4.19 -4.62 -18.81
CA LEU A 79 -5.51 -4.69 -18.20
C LEU A 79 -6.00 -3.31 -17.71
N ARG A 80 -5.13 -2.52 -17.08
CA ARG A 80 -5.47 -1.15 -16.64
C ARG A 80 -5.67 -0.20 -17.81
N ALA A 81 -4.85 -0.31 -18.86
CA ALA A 81 -4.99 0.51 -20.05
C ALA A 81 -6.35 0.26 -20.72
N LEU A 82 -6.77 -1.00 -20.82
CA LEU A 82 -8.11 -1.38 -21.29
C LEU A 82 -9.21 -0.76 -20.42
N ALA A 83 -9.13 -0.91 -19.09
CA ALA A 83 -10.11 -0.35 -18.17
C ALA A 83 -10.22 1.19 -18.26
N ASN A 84 -9.08 1.88 -18.40
CA ASN A 84 -9.03 3.34 -18.55
C ASN A 84 -9.61 3.80 -19.90
N GLN A 85 -9.33 3.08 -21.00
CA GLN A 85 -9.92 3.39 -22.29
C GLN A 85 -11.44 3.22 -22.28
N LEU A 86 -11.96 2.17 -21.64
CA LEU A 86 -13.40 1.96 -21.48
C LEU A 86 -14.04 3.06 -20.62
N THR A 87 -13.33 3.51 -19.57
CA THR A 87 -13.74 4.66 -18.76
C THR A 87 -13.80 5.94 -19.59
N TYR A 88 -12.83 6.18 -20.50
CA TYR A 88 -12.82 7.36 -21.36
C TYR A 88 -13.89 7.32 -22.46
N LEU A 89 -14.07 6.17 -23.12
CA LEU A 89 -15.01 5.99 -24.22
C LEU A 89 -16.47 6.14 -23.78
N TYR A 90 -16.75 5.79 -22.52
CA TYR A 90 -18.10 5.75 -21.99
C TYR A 90 -18.38 6.70 -20.81
N GLY A 91 -17.34 7.33 -20.25
CA GLY A 91 -17.42 8.27 -19.12
C GLY A 91 -17.45 9.75 -19.50
N VAL A 92 -17.24 10.13 -20.76
CA VAL A 92 -17.37 11.54 -21.20
C VAL A 92 -18.81 11.84 -21.66
N ARG A 93 -19.75 11.83 -20.72
CA ARG A 93 -21.02 12.57 -20.81
C ARG A 93 -21.48 12.93 -19.39
N ASP A 94 -20.78 13.89 -18.78
CA ASP A 94 -21.32 14.91 -17.86
C ASP A 94 -20.16 15.61 -17.12
N THR A 95 -19.49 16.55 -17.78
CA THR A 95 -18.67 17.55 -17.09
C THR A 95 -19.59 18.62 -16.51
N LEU A 96 -19.98 18.48 -15.24
CA LEU A 96 -20.48 19.60 -14.45
C LEU A 96 -19.35 20.08 -13.53
N ILE A 97 -18.71 21.16 -13.96
CA ILE A 97 -17.90 22.01 -13.09
C ILE A 97 -18.87 22.67 -12.11
N VAL A 98 -18.84 22.29 -10.84
CA VAL A 98 -19.52 23.04 -9.77
C VAL A 98 -18.45 23.80 -8.99
N PRO A 99 -18.48 25.14 -8.96
CA PRO A 99 -17.54 25.91 -8.16
C PRO A 99 -17.84 25.67 -6.67
N LEU A 100 -16.81 25.32 -5.91
CA LEU A 100 -16.91 25.10 -4.47
C LEU A 100 -16.92 26.47 -3.75
N THR A 101 -18.05 26.85 -3.16
CA THR A 101 -18.09 27.91 -2.13
C THR A 101 -18.23 27.26 -0.76
N LEU A 102 -17.20 27.41 0.08
CA LEU A 102 -17.23 26.95 1.47
C LEU A 102 -17.79 28.06 2.37
N PRO A 103 -18.78 27.78 3.24
CA PRO A 103 -19.05 28.65 4.38
C PRO A 103 -18.00 28.39 5.46
N ILE A 104 -17.34 29.46 5.91
CA ILE A 104 -16.49 29.47 7.11
C ILE A 104 -17.42 29.58 8.32
N THR A 105 -17.46 28.56 9.16
CA THR A 105 -18.02 28.67 10.52
C THR A 105 -16.87 28.71 11.52
N THR A 106 -16.69 29.88 12.14
CA THR A 106 -15.83 30.05 13.29
C THR A 106 -16.58 29.57 14.54
N ALA A 107 -16.10 28.49 15.16
CA ALA A 107 -16.45 28.16 16.53
C ALA A 107 -15.29 28.58 17.44
N SER A 108 -15.54 29.59 18.25
CA SER A 108 -14.72 29.99 19.38
C SER A 108 -15.42 29.56 20.65
N LEU A 109 -14.74 28.80 21.52
CA LEU A 109 -14.98 28.79 22.96
C LEU A 109 -13.62 28.56 23.68
N VAL A 110 -13.19 29.63 24.36
CA VAL A 110 -12.20 29.69 25.47
C VAL A 110 -12.91 29.13 26.74
N SER A 111 -12.33 28.72 27.87
CA SER A 111 -11.03 28.94 28.52
C SER A 111 -10.85 27.97 29.70
N ASP A 112 -9.58 27.70 30.02
CA ASP A 112 -8.99 27.46 31.35
C ASP A 112 -9.65 26.53 32.36
N LEU A 113 -8.92 25.45 32.70
CA LEU A 113 -8.71 25.01 34.08
C LEU A 113 -7.25 24.60 34.23
N ARG A 114 -6.46 25.45 34.89
CA ARG A 114 -5.17 25.11 35.48
C ARG A 114 -5.42 24.68 36.93
N GLU A 115 -5.01 23.45 37.25
CA GLU A 115 -4.58 23.14 38.61
C GLU A 115 -3.30 22.32 38.55
N SER A 116 -2.31 22.78 39.30
CA SER A 116 -0.96 22.25 39.36
C SER A 116 -0.88 21.07 40.31
N LEU A 117 -0.39 19.93 39.82
CA LEU A 117 0.29 18.94 40.65
C LEU A 117 1.71 18.77 40.11
N GLN A 118 2.67 19.32 40.85
CA GLN A 118 4.09 19.04 40.64
C GLN A 118 4.35 17.58 40.99
N THR A 119 4.38 16.76 39.94
CA THR A 119 5.26 15.60 39.88
C THR A 119 6.13 15.81 38.66
N THR A 120 7.44 15.60 38.77
CA THR A 120 8.34 15.57 37.61
C THR A 120 8.04 14.30 36.81
N THR A 121 6.92 14.32 36.09
CA THR A 121 6.51 13.29 35.14
C THR A 121 6.80 13.82 33.76
N THR A 122 7.65 13.13 33.01
CA THR A 122 7.80 13.37 31.57
C THR A 122 6.48 13.07 30.87
N SER A 123 5.97 14.02 30.09
CA SER A 123 4.83 13.77 29.20
C SER A 123 5.27 12.81 28.08
N LYS A 124 4.63 11.65 28.00
CA LYS A 124 4.70 10.79 26.81
C LYS A 124 3.85 11.41 25.68
N THR A 125 4.14 11.07 24.43
CA THR A 125 3.26 11.40 23.30
C THR A 125 2.03 10.46 23.32
N ASN A 126 0.92 10.92 22.74
CA ASN A 126 -0.30 10.12 22.63
C ASN A 126 -0.08 9.02 21.57
N VAL A 127 -0.17 7.75 21.97
CA VAL A 127 -0.01 6.58 21.08
C VAL A 127 -1.33 5.85 20.93
N GLN A 128 -1.54 5.16 19.81
CA GLN A 128 -2.73 4.34 19.55
C GLN A 128 -2.87 3.17 20.52
N VAL A 129 -1.76 2.46 20.78
CA VAL A 129 -1.74 1.22 21.54
C VAL A 129 -0.59 1.26 22.56
N GLU A 130 -0.89 0.91 23.81
CA GLU A 130 0.14 0.82 24.84
C GLU A 130 1.21 -0.20 24.45
N GLY A 131 2.48 0.19 24.56
CA GLY A 131 3.62 -0.65 24.18
C GLY A 131 4.03 -0.55 22.71
N ILE A 132 3.25 0.16 21.89
CA ILE A 132 3.56 0.43 20.48
C ILE A 132 3.81 1.93 20.31
N ASP A 133 5.04 2.30 19.97
CA ASP A 133 5.41 3.70 19.72
C ASP A 133 5.23 4.07 18.23
N GLU A 134 4.96 5.35 17.96
CA GLU A 134 4.65 5.91 16.63
C GLU A 134 5.71 6.93 16.19
N PRO A 135 5.90 7.18 14.87
CA PRO A 135 6.88 8.16 14.41
C PRO A 135 6.42 9.58 14.73
N ASP A 136 7.15 10.25 15.62
CA ASP A 136 6.91 11.65 15.96
C ASP A 136 8.04 12.55 15.47
N ILE A 137 7.74 13.82 15.18
CA ILE A 137 8.78 14.84 14.95
C ILE A 137 9.44 15.33 16.25
N VAL A 138 8.85 15.02 17.41
CA VAL A 138 9.43 15.32 18.73
C VAL A 138 9.35 14.07 19.60
N LYS A 139 10.49 13.63 20.11
CA LYS A 139 10.57 12.54 21.10
C LYS A 139 11.20 13.04 22.39
N VAL A 140 10.64 12.64 23.51
CA VAL A 140 11.05 13.09 24.85
C VAL A 140 11.43 11.89 25.69
N SER A 141 12.52 12.03 26.44
CA SER A 141 12.92 11.13 27.52
C SER A 141 13.20 11.95 28.79
N ASN A 142 13.60 11.28 29.87
CA ASN A 142 14.00 11.97 31.11
C ASN A 142 15.23 12.87 30.92
N GLU A 143 16.11 12.53 29.98
CA GLU A 143 17.43 13.15 29.86
C GLU A 143 17.54 14.09 28.65
N LEU A 144 16.79 13.82 27.58
CA LEU A 144 16.85 14.59 26.35
C LEU A 144 15.50 14.73 25.64
N ILE A 145 15.42 15.74 24.78
CA ILE A 145 14.38 15.94 23.78
C ILE A 145 15.05 15.89 22.39
N ALA A 146 14.56 15.03 21.51
CA ALA A 146 14.94 15.02 20.10
C ALA A 146 13.85 15.73 19.29
N VAL A 147 14.22 16.74 18.49
CA VAL A 147 13.29 17.54 17.68
C VAL A 147 13.73 17.53 16.23
N ALA A 148 12.88 17.02 15.34
CA ALA A 148 13.04 17.13 13.91
C ALA A 148 12.52 18.48 13.41
N SER A 149 13.28 19.11 12.53
CA SER A 149 12.87 20.31 11.80
C SER A 149 13.47 20.29 10.40
N GLY A 150 12.63 20.03 9.39
CA GLY A 150 13.07 19.84 8.01
C GLY A 150 14.05 18.68 7.89
N SER A 151 15.29 18.96 7.51
CA SER A 151 16.37 17.98 7.36
C SER A 151 17.34 17.89 8.54
N LYS A 152 16.96 18.49 9.68
CA LYS A 152 17.79 18.53 10.88
C LYS A 152 17.09 17.87 12.06
N VAL A 153 17.88 17.23 12.92
CA VAL A 153 17.42 16.75 14.23
C VAL A 153 18.26 17.42 15.32
N PHE A 154 17.58 18.16 16.20
CA PHE A 154 18.18 18.81 17.36
C PHE A 154 18.06 17.87 18.55
N ILE A 155 19.19 17.57 19.19
CA ILE A 155 19.21 16.81 20.46
C ILE A 155 19.44 17.81 21.58
N VAL A 156 18.44 18.00 22.42
CA VAL A 156 18.43 18.98 23.50
C VAL A 156 18.53 18.25 24.83
N SER A 157 19.52 18.61 25.65
CA SER A 157 19.62 18.09 27.02
C SER A 157 18.55 18.75 27.90
N VAL A 158 17.74 17.94 28.59
CA VAL A 158 16.69 18.43 29.51
C VAL A 158 17.29 19.12 30.74
N PRO A 159 18.29 18.54 31.45
CA PRO A 159 18.92 19.20 32.60
C PRO A 159 19.60 20.52 32.23
N GLY A 160 20.27 20.57 31.07
CA GLY A 160 21.01 21.76 30.62
C GLY A 160 20.15 22.82 29.92
N LYS A 161 18.98 22.44 29.38
CA LYS A 161 18.17 23.28 28.46
C LYS A 161 18.97 23.82 27.28
N THR A 162 19.98 23.08 26.83
CA THR A 162 20.90 23.45 25.76
C THR A 162 20.82 22.43 24.64
N VAL A 163 21.00 22.90 23.40
CA VAL A 163 21.20 22.01 22.25
C VAL A 163 22.57 21.35 22.41
N SER A 164 22.58 20.03 22.62
CA SER A 164 23.80 19.24 22.78
C SER A 164 24.43 18.89 21.45
N SER A 165 23.62 18.61 20.43
CA SER A 165 24.08 18.36 19.06
C SER A 165 22.97 18.60 18.03
N VAL A 166 23.36 18.72 16.76
CA VAL A 166 22.47 18.85 15.62
C VAL A 166 22.92 17.86 14.55
N LEU A 167 22.03 16.92 14.19
CA LEU A 167 22.22 16.03 13.05
C LEU A 167 21.69 16.74 11.80
N ALA A 168 22.52 16.86 10.76
CA ALA A 168 22.12 17.38 9.46
C ALA A 168 22.16 16.22 8.44
N LEU A 169 20.99 15.86 7.91
CA LEU A 169 20.82 14.66 7.07
C LEU A 169 20.62 14.97 5.58
N ASP A 170 20.45 16.25 5.22
CA ASP A 170 20.12 16.71 3.86
C ASP A 170 18.85 16.09 3.23
N GLU A 171 18.03 15.42 4.05
CA GLU A 171 16.81 14.70 3.66
C GLU A 171 15.68 15.06 4.63
N TYR A 172 14.42 15.08 4.16
CA TYR A 172 13.29 15.48 5.00
C TYR A 172 12.99 14.41 6.06
N VAL A 173 13.02 14.79 7.34
CA VAL A 173 12.75 13.88 8.46
C VAL A 173 11.25 13.65 8.58
N ARG A 174 10.84 12.38 8.48
CA ARG A 174 9.45 11.91 8.59
C ARG A 174 9.08 11.45 10.00
N GLY A 175 10.03 11.01 10.79
CA GLY A 175 9.77 10.51 12.13
C GLY A 175 11.02 10.19 12.93
N LEU A 176 10.89 10.24 14.25
CA LEU A 176 11.91 9.92 15.23
C LEU A 176 11.42 8.82 16.17
N PHE A 177 12.34 8.01 16.68
CA PHE A 177 12.12 7.13 17.83
C PHE A 177 13.29 7.20 18.81
N LEU A 178 13.01 6.93 20.08
CA LEU A 178 14.04 6.72 21.10
C LEU A 178 13.94 5.28 21.60
N TYR A 179 15.07 4.59 21.59
CA TYR A 179 15.16 3.22 22.11
C TYR A 179 16.49 3.04 22.85
N LYS A 180 16.44 2.89 24.18
CA LYS A 180 17.64 2.88 25.05
C LYS A 180 18.53 4.09 24.70
N ASN A 181 19.81 3.87 24.38
CA ASN A 181 20.75 4.90 23.95
C ASN A 181 20.77 5.08 22.42
N LYS A 182 19.67 4.79 21.71
CA LYS A 182 19.57 4.94 20.27
C LYS A 182 18.53 5.98 19.88
N LEU A 183 18.91 6.85 18.96
CA LEU A 183 18.01 7.75 18.25
C LEU A 183 17.81 7.20 16.84
N LEU A 184 16.58 6.87 16.50
CA LEU A 184 16.22 6.45 15.16
C LEU A 184 15.68 7.67 14.42
N VAL A 185 16.14 7.87 13.18
CA VAL A 185 15.66 8.94 12.31
C VAL A 185 15.21 8.32 11.00
N ILE A 186 13.95 8.53 10.66
CA ILE A 186 13.40 8.10 9.37
C ILE A 186 13.28 9.34 8.48
N THR A 187 13.85 9.28 7.28
CA THR A 187 13.75 10.33 6.28
C THR A 187 13.12 9.81 5.00
N GLU A 188 12.58 10.72 4.21
CA GLU A 188 12.16 10.44 2.84
C GLU A 188 12.95 11.30 1.85
N THR A 189 13.36 10.67 0.77
CA THR A 189 14.17 11.25 -0.31
C THR A 189 13.71 10.72 -1.65
N TYR A 190 14.35 11.17 -2.72
CA TYR A 190 14.11 10.69 -4.07
C TYR A 190 15.40 10.24 -4.72
N VAL A 191 15.34 9.17 -5.50
CA VAL A 191 16.43 8.69 -6.34
C VAL A 191 16.85 9.83 -7.27
N LYS A 192 18.07 10.37 -7.08
CA LYS A 192 18.56 11.50 -7.87
C LYS A 192 18.97 11.09 -9.28
N TYR A 193 19.65 9.95 -9.39
CA TYR A 193 20.14 9.39 -10.64
C TYR A 193 19.60 7.96 -10.80
N PRO A 194 19.25 7.52 -12.03
CA PRO A 194 18.75 6.17 -12.23
C PRO A 194 19.70 5.11 -11.66
N ILE A 195 19.16 4.13 -10.95
CA ILE A 195 19.92 3.03 -10.36
C ILE A 195 19.80 1.82 -11.28
N ILE A 196 20.94 1.23 -11.64
CA ILE A 196 21.03 -0.02 -12.38
C ILE A 196 21.46 -1.09 -11.37
N PRO A 197 20.55 -1.95 -10.89
CA PRO A 197 20.92 -2.94 -9.88
C PRO A 197 21.87 -4.00 -10.43
N GLU A 198 22.78 -4.47 -9.58
CA GLU A 198 23.75 -5.51 -9.91
C GLU A 198 23.12 -6.91 -9.86
N ILE A 199 22.26 -7.22 -10.82
CA ILE A 199 21.67 -8.55 -11.02
C ILE A 199 22.03 -9.13 -12.39
N GLU A 200 21.93 -10.46 -12.51
CA GLU A 200 22.38 -11.21 -13.70
C GLU A 200 21.68 -10.73 -14.98
N CYS A 201 20.38 -10.42 -14.92
CA CYS A 201 19.68 -9.71 -15.98
C CYS A 201 19.77 -8.20 -15.75
N ARG A 202 20.31 -7.42 -16.71
CA ARG A 202 20.15 -5.95 -16.72
C ARG A 202 18.77 -5.55 -17.24
N CYS A 203 17.76 -6.11 -16.61
CA CYS A 203 16.38 -6.17 -17.10
C CYS A 203 15.52 -4.99 -16.63
N PHE A 204 15.98 -4.20 -15.64
CA PHE A 204 15.27 -2.99 -15.19
C PHE A 204 16.20 -1.90 -14.68
N VAL A 205 15.67 -0.67 -14.60
CA VAL A 205 16.35 0.52 -14.09
C VAL A 205 15.39 1.25 -13.18
N VAL A 206 15.77 1.52 -11.94
CA VAL A 206 14.98 2.35 -11.04
C VAL A 206 15.14 3.81 -11.47
N PRO A 207 14.07 4.49 -11.90
CA PRO A 207 14.18 5.82 -12.48
C PRO A 207 14.54 6.90 -11.45
N SER A 208 15.08 8.02 -11.96
CA SER A 208 15.19 9.23 -11.15
C SER A 208 13.79 9.70 -10.72
N GLY A 209 13.68 10.26 -9.51
CA GLY A 209 12.41 10.67 -8.92
C GLY A 209 11.64 9.55 -8.22
N THR A 210 12.14 8.30 -8.21
CA THR A 210 11.54 7.24 -7.38
C THR A 210 11.71 7.59 -5.90
N PRO A 211 10.63 7.59 -5.09
CA PRO A 211 10.74 7.83 -3.64
C PRO A 211 11.56 6.74 -2.94
N ASN A 212 12.30 7.13 -1.91
CA ASN A 212 13.04 6.23 -1.03
C ASN A 212 12.86 6.69 0.43
N VAL A 213 12.81 5.72 1.34
CA VAL A 213 12.86 5.94 2.79
C VAL A 213 14.21 5.49 3.32
N ASN A 214 14.86 6.33 4.13
CA ASN A 214 16.06 5.95 4.86
C ASN A 214 15.77 5.85 6.36
N THR A 215 16.20 4.76 6.97
CA THR A 215 16.17 4.54 8.41
C THR A 215 17.58 4.61 8.96
N TYR A 216 17.89 5.66 9.70
CA TYR A 216 19.16 5.85 10.38
C TYR A 216 19.03 5.44 11.85
N VAL A 217 20.05 4.74 12.37
CA VAL A 217 20.16 4.39 13.79
C VAL A 217 21.43 5.03 14.33
N PHE A 218 21.28 6.00 15.23
CA PHE A 218 22.40 6.67 15.90
C PHE A 218 22.55 6.16 17.34
N ASP A 219 23.77 5.90 17.77
CA ASP A 219 24.13 5.85 19.19
C ASP A 219 24.19 7.27 19.74
N ILE A 220 23.44 7.52 20.81
CA ILE A 220 23.35 8.80 21.52
C ILE A 220 23.83 8.69 22.97
N SER A 221 24.60 7.64 23.32
CA SER A 221 25.24 7.51 24.63
C SER A 221 26.10 8.72 24.99
N ASN A 222 26.67 9.40 23.98
CA ASN A 222 27.19 10.76 24.08
C ASN A 222 26.34 11.71 23.24
N VAL A 223 25.37 12.40 23.85
CA VAL A 223 24.43 13.29 23.17
C VAL A 223 25.08 14.46 22.43
N SER A 224 26.32 14.82 22.77
CA SER A 224 27.08 15.86 22.07
C SER A 224 27.83 15.35 20.84
N ASN A 225 27.97 14.03 20.70
CA ASN A 225 28.60 13.40 19.55
C ASN A 225 27.88 12.09 19.16
N PRO A 226 26.67 12.17 18.58
CA PRO A 226 25.96 10.97 18.12
C PRO A 226 26.75 10.24 17.03
N VAL A 227 26.72 8.91 17.05
CA VAL A 227 27.46 8.06 16.11
C VAL A 227 26.48 7.24 15.28
N LEU A 228 26.57 7.30 13.95
CA LEU A 228 25.76 6.47 13.07
C LEU A 228 26.17 4.99 13.21
N LEU A 229 25.23 4.15 13.64
CA LEU A 229 25.44 2.71 13.76
C LEU A 229 24.96 1.95 12.53
N ASN A 230 23.83 2.36 11.96
CA ASN A 230 23.21 1.67 10.83
C ASN A 230 22.41 2.63 9.94
N LYS A 231 22.35 2.34 8.65
CA LYS A 231 21.49 2.99 7.67
C LYS A 231 20.86 1.92 6.80
N ILE A 232 19.53 1.91 6.69
CA ILE A 232 18.79 1.06 5.77
C ILE A 232 17.99 1.95 4.82
N THR A 233 18.18 1.76 3.52
CA THR A 233 17.44 2.47 2.47
C THR A 233 16.45 1.52 1.81
N MET A 234 15.20 1.95 1.66
CA MET A 234 14.13 1.18 1.04
C MET A 234 13.41 1.99 -0.04
N THR A 235 13.07 1.37 -1.15
CA THR A 235 12.24 1.99 -2.19
C THR A 235 10.80 2.21 -1.73
N GLY A 236 10.23 3.34 -2.13
CA GLY A 236 8.85 3.74 -1.91
C GLY A 236 8.71 4.95 -0.99
N SER A 237 7.48 5.45 -0.91
CA SER A 237 7.09 6.51 0.02
C SER A 237 6.67 5.89 1.34
N MET A 238 6.97 6.58 2.45
CA MET A 238 6.63 6.09 3.79
C MET A 238 5.12 6.07 3.99
N LEU A 239 4.55 4.89 4.27
CA LEU A 239 3.18 4.76 4.76
C LEU A 239 3.15 5.12 6.25
N SER A 240 3.87 4.35 7.08
CA SER A 240 4.04 4.62 8.50
C SER A 240 5.15 3.72 9.07
N SER A 241 5.41 3.85 10.37
CA SER A 241 6.30 2.97 11.11
C SER A 241 5.78 2.71 12.52
N ARG A 242 6.24 1.65 13.18
CA ARG A 242 5.87 1.30 14.55
C ARG A 242 7.08 0.72 15.28
N LEU A 243 7.27 1.08 16.54
CA LEU A 243 8.28 0.48 17.40
C LEU A 243 7.58 -0.34 18.49
N SER A 244 7.81 -1.65 18.50
CA SER A 244 7.28 -2.59 19.50
C SER A 244 8.43 -3.32 20.17
N GLY A 245 8.60 -3.13 21.48
CA GLY A 245 9.77 -3.66 22.20
C GLY A 245 11.08 -3.14 21.60
N ASN A 246 11.94 -4.04 21.13
CA ASN A 246 13.20 -3.75 20.44
C ASN A 246 13.10 -3.77 18.91
N TYR A 247 11.90 -3.96 18.33
CA TYR A 247 11.72 -4.10 16.89
C TYR A 247 11.08 -2.85 16.28
N LEU A 248 11.76 -2.27 15.28
CA LEU A 248 11.20 -1.23 14.44
C LEU A 248 10.62 -1.84 13.17
N TYR A 249 9.36 -1.52 12.88
CA TYR A 249 8.68 -1.83 11.63
C TYR A 249 8.54 -0.56 10.80
N VAL A 250 9.02 -0.58 9.55
CA VAL A 250 8.85 0.54 8.60
C VAL A 250 8.13 0.03 7.37
N VAL A 251 7.04 0.70 7.01
CA VAL A 251 6.20 0.32 5.88
C VAL A 251 6.26 1.37 4.79
N THR A 252 6.62 0.95 3.58
CA THR A 252 6.64 1.81 2.39
C THR A 252 5.67 1.31 1.34
N ASN A 253 5.19 2.24 0.51
CA ASN A 253 4.39 1.95 -0.68
C ASN A 253 5.08 2.51 -1.93
N THR A 254 5.11 1.74 -3.00
CA THR A 254 5.50 2.22 -4.33
C THR A 254 4.61 1.59 -5.39
N LEU A 255 4.48 2.23 -6.55
CA LEU A 255 3.66 1.70 -7.63
C LEU A 255 4.21 0.37 -8.13
N ALA A 256 3.32 -0.61 -8.32
CA ALA A 256 3.65 -1.87 -8.98
C ALA A 256 3.79 -1.64 -10.48
N ASN A 257 5.04 -1.49 -10.93
CA ASN A 257 5.43 -1.25 -12.32
C ASN A 257 6.67 -2.10 -12.66
N GLU A 258 6.78 -2.56 -13.90
CA GLU A 258 7.93 -3.34 -14.42
C GLU A 258 9.27 -2.61 -14.27
N LEU A 259 9.29 -1.28 -14.27
CA LEU A 259 10.51 -0.49 -14.11
C LEU A 259 10.92 -0.28 -12.64
N ILE A 260 10.08 -0.65 -11.69
CA ILE A 260 10.27 -0.33 -10.27
C ILE A 260 10.11 -1.61 -9.44
N VAL A 261 11.08 -2.52 -9.54
CA VAL A 261 11.26 -3.53 -8.49
C VAL A 261 11.87 -2.83 -7.28
N PRO A 262 11.24 -2.89 -6.10
CA PRO A 262 11.76 -2.23 -4.92
C PRO A 262 13.18 -2.67 -4.57
N LEU A 263 14.00 -1.73 -4.12
CA LEU A 263 15.35 -2.00 -3.62
C LEU A 263 15.40 -1.84 -2.10
N VAL A 264 16.28 -2.62 -1.48
CA VAL A 264 16.74 -2.48 -0.10
C VAL A 264 18.26 -2.38 -0.14
N ASN A 265 18.82 -1.28 0.34
CA ASN A 265 20.27 -0.98 0.26
C ASN A 265 20.82 -1.18 -1.16
N ASP A 266 20.15 -0.57 -2.14
CA ASP A 266 20.45 -0.61 -3.57
C ASP A 266 20.39 -2.01 -4.23
N LYS A 267 20.00 -3.04 -3.47
CA LYS A 267 19.79 -4.40 -3.98
C LYS A 267 18.31 -4.68 -4.17
N PRO A 268 17.90 -5.36 -5.26
CA PRO A 268 16.50 -5.73 -5.44
C PRO A 268 16.01 -6.60 -4.29
N VAL A 269 14.74 -6.43 -3.91
CA VAL A 269 14.13 -7.33 -2.92
C VAL A 269 14.21 -8.78 -3.40
N PRO A 270 14.48 -9.74 -2.49
CA PRO A 270 14.51 -11.15 -2.85
C PRO A 270 13.11 -11.63 -3.28
N LEU A 271 13.03 -12.36 -4.40
CA LEU A 271 11.76 -12.85 -4.95
C LEU A 271 11.03 -13.80 -4.00
N GLU A 272 11.77 -14.53 -3.16
CA GLU A 272 11.22 -15.42 -2.13
C GLU A 272 10.43 -14.67 -1.04
N THR A 273 10.70 -13.37 -0.88
CA THR A 273 9.98 -12.48 0.04
C THR A 273 8.90 -11.66 -0.66
N LEU A 274 8.69 -11.86 -1.96
CA LEU A 274 7.74 -11.14 -2.80
C LEU A 274 6.53 -12.01 -3.12
N VAL A 275 5.35 -11.57 -2.68
CA VAL A 275 4.10 -12.31 -2.87
C VAL A 275 2.99 -11.43 -3.42
N VAL A 276 2.10 -12.01 -4.25
CA VAL A 276 0.90 -11.35 -4.74
C VAL A 276 -0.27 -11.65 -3.81
N VAL A 277 -0.87 -10.60 -3.25
CA VAL A 277 -2.00 -10.68 -2.31
C VAL A 277 -3.32 -10.35 -3.03
N ASP A 278 -3.36 -9.23 -3.75
CA ASP A 278 -4.55 -8.83 -4.50
C ASP A 278 -4.60 -9.53 -5.86
N VAL A 279 -5.82 -9.76 -6.37
CA VAL A 279 -6.04 -10.23 -7.74
C VAL A 279 -5.47 -9.24 -8.77
N ILE A 280 -5.53 -7.94 -8.47
CA ILE A 280 -5.01 -6.87 -9.33
C ILE A 280 -4.23 -5.85 -8.47
N PRO A 281 -3.00 -6.18 -8.05
CA PRO A 281 -2.23 -5.35 -7.15
C PRO A 281 -1.69 -4.12 -7.90
N ASN A 282 -1.82 -2.93 -7.31
CA ASN A 282 -1.33 -1.68 -7.91
C ASN A 282 -0.11 -1.08 -7.21
N ALA A 283 0.31 -1.68 -6.09
CA ALA A 283 1.45 -1.24 -5.32
C ALA A 283 2.31 -2.44 -4.87
N TYR A 284 3.60 -2.18 -4.72
CA TYR A 284 4.44 -2.92 -3.81
C TYR A 284 4.37 -2.24 -2.44
N THR A 285 4.03 -3.01 -1.42
CA THR A 285 4.15 -2.61 -0.03
C THR A 285 5.31 -3.37 0.59
N LEU A 286 6.34 -2.64 1.00
CA LEU A 286 7.49 -3.21 1.69
C LEU A 286 7.34 -3.04 3.19
N ILE A 287 7.61 -4.09 3.95
CA ILE A 287 7.71 -4.06 5.41
C ILE A 287 9.15 -4.41 5.78
N LEU A 288 9.86 -3.48 6.40
CA LEU A 288 11.12 -3.72 7.09
C LEU A 288 10.82 -4.04 8.55
N ALA A 289 11.37 -5.14 9.06
CA ALA A 289 11.48 -5.43 10.48
C ALA A 289 12.96 -5.36 10.89
N LEU A 290 13.30 -4.48 11.83
CA LEU A 290 14.67 -4.21 12.27
C LEU A 290 14.78 -4.47 13.77
N ASP A 291 15.69 -5.37 14.17
CA ASP A 291 16.06 -5.55 15.58
C ASP A 291 17.03 -4.44 15.98
N LEU A 292 16.71 -3.69 17.02
CA LEU A 292 17.52 -2.57 17.48
C LEU A 292 18.63 -2.96 18.44
N ASP A 293 18.61 -4.17 19.00
CA ASP A 293 19.70 -4.69 19.84
C ASP A 293 20.81 -5.30 18.97
N GLU A 294 20.43 -6.10 17.97
CA GLU A 294 21.38 -6.79 17.09
C GLU A 294 21.67 -6.04 15.78
N LEU A 295 20.83 -5.08 15.39
CA LEU A 295 20.90 -4.32 14.13
C LEU A 295 20.77 -5.18 12.86
N ASN A 296 20.30 -6.42 13.01
CA ASN A 296 19.91 -7.27 11.90
C ASN A 296 18.46 -6.97 11.48
N TYR A 297 18.11 -7.31 10.24
CA TYR A 297 16.79 -6.98 9.70
C TYR A 297 16.26 -8.01 8.71
N ALA A 298 14.94 -8.02 8.55
CA ALA A 298 14.24 -8.76 7.51
C ALA A 298 13.34 -7.82 6.71
N THR A 299 13.08 -8.16 5.45
CA THR A 299 12.21 -7.37 4.57
C THR A 299 11.21 -8.25 3.86
N TYR A 300 9.97 -7.78 3.74
CA TYR A 300 8.87 -8.49 3.13
C TYR A 300 8.20 -7.60 2.09
N THR A 301 7.89 -8.15 0.92
CA THR A 301 7.27 -7.42 -0.17
C THR A 301 5.93 -8.04 -0.53
N PHE A 302 4.88 -7.25 -0.43
CA PHE A 302 3.52 -7.67 -0.75
C PHE A 302 3.01 -6.83 -1.93
N MET A 303 2.68 -7.49 -3.03
CA MET A 303 1.96 -6.86 -4.13
C MET A 303 0.47 -6.84 -3.78
N MET A 304 0.00 -5.67 -3.41
CA MET A 304 -1.38 -5.42 -2.99
C MET A 304 -1.83 -4.03 -3.49
N GLY A 305 -3.01 -3.59 -3.10
CA GLY A 305 -3.38 -2.20 -3.28
C GLY A 305 -2.67 -1.27 -2.31
N GLY A 306 -2.21 -0.11 -2.78
CA GLY A 306 -1.50 0.87 -1.95
C GLY A 306 -2.28 1.25 -0.69
N GLY A 307 -1.70 0.96 0.48
CA GLY A 307 -2.30 1.28 1.77
C GLY A 307 -2.39 2.78 2.04
N SER A 308 -3.37 3.18 2.83
CA SER A 308 -3.62 4.57 3.25
C SER A 308 -3.44 4.76 4.74
N TRP A 309 -3.74 3.73 5.55
CA TRP A 309 -3.61 3.77 7.00
C TRP A 309 -2.93 2.52 7.53
N LEU A 310 -2.27 2.66 8.67
CA LEU A 310 -1.61 1.58 9.38
C LEU A 310 -2.06 1.58 10.84
N TYR A 311 -2.38 0.40 11.35
CA TYR A 311 -2.62 0.12 12.77
C TYR A 311 -1.76 -1.07 13.19
N MET A 312 -1.34 -1.11 14.45
CA MET A 312 -0.55 -2.23 14.96
C MET A 312 -0.89 -2.50 16.43
N SER A 313 -1.22 -3.76 16.73
CA SER A 313 -1.25 -4.30 18.09
C SER A 313 0.10 -4.97 18.41
N LEU A 314 0.24 -5.58 19.60
CA LEU A 314 1.48 -6.27 19.97
C LEU A 314 1.81 -7.44 19.02
N ASN A 315 0.80 -8.09 18.47
CA ASN A 315 0.95 -9.32 17.67
C ASN A 315 0.53 -9.16 16.22
N ASN A 316 -0.20 -8.09 15.86
CA ASN A 316 -0.75 -7.92 14.53
C ASN A 316 -0.44 -6.52 13.96
N LEU A 317 -0.18 -6.46 12.66
CA LEU A 317 -0.07 -5.22 11.89
C LEU A 317 -1.16 -5.22 10.82
N TYR A 318 -1.89 -4.12 10.73
CA TYR A 318 -2.99 -3.92 9.79
C TYR A 318 -2.63 -2.81 8.83
N ILE A 319 -2.76 -3.08 7.54
CA ILE A 319 -2.67 -2.08 6.49
C ILE A 319 -4.05 -1.92 5.90
N ALA A 320 -4.60 -0.70 5.96
CA ALA A 320 -5.92 -0.41 5.44
C ALA A 320 -5.85 0.39 4.16
N ARG A 321 -6.69 0.02 3.19
CA ARG A 321 -6.81 0.66 1.88
C ARG A 321 -8.27 1.09 1.66
N GLY A 322 -8.50 2.39 1.55
CA GLY A 322 -9.76 2.90 1.00
C GLY A 322 -9.79 2.66 -0.51
N THR A 323 -10.87 2.08 -1.01
CA THR A 323 -11.08 1.83 -2.45
C THR A 323 -12.43 2.38 -2.86
N GLU A 324 -12.40 3.28 -3.83
CA GLU A 324 -13.60 3.69 -4.57
C GLU A 324 -13.95 2.62 -5.59
N PHE A 325 -15.26 2.37 -5.78
CA PHE A 325 -15.71 1.38 -6.75
C PHE A 325 -15.33 1.79 -8.18
N SER A 326 -14.39 1.07 -8.78
CA SER A 326 -13.83 1.39 -10.10
C SER A 326 -14.48 0.59 -11.24
N TYR A 327 -14.15 0.95 -12.48
CA TYR A 327 -14.55 0.17 -13.66
C TYR A 327 -13.98 -1.26 -13.60
N LEU A 328 -12.78 -1.42 -13.05
CA LEU A 328 -12.13 -2.72 -12.96
C LEU A 328 -12.83 -3.62 -11.94
N ASP A 329 -13.35 -3.03 -10.85
CA ASP A 329 -14.19 -3.75 -9.88
C ASP A 329 -15.52 -4.18 -10.52
N ALA A 330 -16.13 -3.33 -11.35
CA ALA A 330 -17.32 -3.69 -12.11
C ALA A 330 -17.05 -4.83 -13.11
N TYR A 331 -15.89 -4.81 -13.76
CA TYR A 331 -15.47 -5.84 -14.70
C TYR A 331 -15.23 -7.18 -14.00
N LEU A 332 -14.46 -7.19 -12.91
CA LEU A 332 -14.27 -8.36 -12.06
C LEU A 332 -15.59 -8.93 -11.54
N LEU A 333 -16.46 -8.05 -11.03
CA LEU A 333 -17.80 -8.44 -10.58
C LEU A 333 -18.60 -9.09 -11.71
N THR A 334 -18.49 -8.57 -12.93
CA THR A 334 -19.15 -9.14 -14.11
C THR A 334 -18.65 -10.55 -14.40
N LEU A 335 -17.32 -10.74 -14.48
CA LEU A 335 -16.72 -12.06 -14.73
C LEU A 335 -17.12 -13.07 -13.66
N ARG A 336 -17.08 -12.67 -12.38
CA ARG A 336 -17.51 -13.52 -11.25
C ARG A 336 -19.01 -13.80 -11.27
N THR A 337 -19.85 -12.85 -11.67
CA THR A 337 -21.30 -13.08 -11.74
C THR A 337 -21.65 -14.09 -12.83
N PHE A 338 -20.91 -14.11 -13.94
CA PHE A 338 -21.11 -15.12 -14.98
C PHE A 338 -20.91 -16.54 -14.45
N THR A 339 -19.95 -16.79 -13.56
CA THR A 339 -19.67 -18.16 -13.07
C THR A 339 -20.86 -18.80 -12.34
N ASN A 340 -21.76 -18.00 -11.76
CA ASN A 340 -23.00 -18.48 -11.12
C ASN A 340 -23.99 -19.13 -12.09
N TYR A 341 -23.82 -18.91 -13.40
CA TYR A 341 -24.76 -19.33 -14.44
C TYR A 341 -24.15 -20.28 -15.47
N LEU A 342 -22.86 -20.61 -15.32
CA LEU A 342 -22.13 -21.47 -16.23
C LEU A 342 -22.06 -22.91 -15.70
N PRO A 343 -21.86 -23.90 -16.58
CA PRO A 343 -21.52 -25.26 -16.18
C PRO A 343 -20.33 -25.26 -15.20
N ILE A 344 -20.38 -26.14 -14.19
CA ILE A 344 -19.44 -26.12 -13.06
C ILE A 344 -17.96 -26.22 -13.48
N ASP A 345 -17.67 -26.99 -14.53
CA ASP A 345 -16.34 -27.14 -15.11
C ASP A 345 -15.83 -25.83 -15.73
N ILE A 346 -16.69 -25.13 -16.47
CA ILE A 346 -16.37 -23.83 -17.08
C ILE A 346 -16.25 -22.76 -15.98
N ALA A 347 -17.18 -22.74 -15.03
CA ALA A 347 -17.19 -21.82 -13.90
C ALA A 347 -15.91 -21.93 -13.06
N ASN A 348 -15.49 -23.16 -12.71
CA ASN A 348 -14.26 -23.41 -11.97
C ASN A 348 -13.03 -22.93 -12.75
N LYS A 349 -12.98 -23.21 -14.07
CA LYS A 349 -11.87 -22.76 -14.91
C LYS A 349 -11.78 -21.23 -14.97
N ILE A 350 -12.92 -20.56 -15.09
CA ILE A 350 -12.98 -19.09 -15.08
C ILE A 350 -12.54 -18.55 -13.72
N SER A 351 -13.01 -19.12 -12.61
CA SER A 351 -12.57 -18.71 -11.27
C SER A 351 -11.07 -18.86 -11.08
N GLU A 352 -10.47 -19.98 -11.51
CA GLU A 352 -9.01 -20.16 -11.51
C GLU A 352 -8.29 -19.06 -12.29
N LEU A 353 -8.79 -18.72 -13.48
CA LEU A 353 -8.21 -17.67 -14.32
C LEU A 353 -8.35 -16.28 -13.67
N ILE A 354 -9.50 -15.98 -13.05
CA ILE A 354 -9.73 -14.73 -12.33
C ILE A 354 -8.76 -14.63 -11.16
N ASP A 355 -8.65 -15.66 -10.33
CA ASP A 355 -7.78 -15.67 -9.16
C ASP A 355 -6.29 -15.63 -9.54
N ALA A 356 -5.96 -16.12 -10.74
CA ALA A 356 -4.64 -15.97 -11.37
C ALA A 356 -4.41 -14.60 -12.02
N GLY A 357 -5.37 -13.67 -11.96
CA GLY A 357 -5.31 -12.35 -12.60
C GLY A 357 -5.39 -12.40 -14.14
N GLN A 358 -5.68 -13.55 -14.74
CA GLN A 358 -5.77 -13.77 -16.19
C GLN A 358 -7.16 -13.42 -16.72
N LEU A 359 -7.57 -12.16 -16.54
CA LEU A 359 -8.94 -11.74 -16.78
C LEU A 359 -9.35 -11.79 -18.26
N ASP A 360 -8.41 -11.60 -19.18
CA ASP A 360 -8.67 -11.71 -20.61
C ASP A 360 -9.01 -13.15 -21.01
N LEU A 361 -8.28 -14.13 -20.48
CA LEU A 361 -8.58 -15.54 -20.71
C LEU A 361 -9.92 -15.92 -20.07
N ALA A 362 -10.22 -15.40 -18.88
CA ALA A 362 -11.52 -15.59 -18.22
C ALA A 362 -12.66 -15.04 -19.08
N ARG A 363 -12.51 -13.82 -19.62
CA ARG A 363 -13.46 -13.20 -20.55
C ARG A 363 -13.63 -14.03 -21.82
N GLU A 364 -12.54 -14.44 -22.47
CA GLU A 364 -12.58 -15.25 -23.68
C GLU A 364 -13.38 -16.53 -23.47
N LYS A 365 -13.24 -17.21 -22.32
CA LYS A 365 -14.00 -18.44 -22.07
C LYS A 365 -15.49 -18.18 -21.83
N ILE A 366 -15.84 -17.04 -21.25
CA ILE A 366 -17.24 -16.59 -21.19
C ILE A 366 -17.76 -16.32 -22.61
N GLU A 367 -17.00 -15.61 -23.44
CA GLU A 367 -17.37 -15.30 -24.82
C GLU A 367 -17.53 -16.57 -25.68
N ASP A 368 -16.58 -17.50 -25.59
CA ASP A 368 -16.63 -18.80 -26.27
C ASP A 368 -17.91 -19.56 -25.90
N TYR A 369 -18.30 -19.54 -24.62
CA TYR A 369 -19.55 -20.15 -24.17
C TYR A 369 -20.78 -19.42 -24.74
N LEU A 370 -20.82 -18.09 -24.66
CA LEU A 370 -21.94 -17.29 -25.15
C LEU A 370 -22.14 -17.42 -26.66
N LEU A 371 -21.05 -17.49 -27.44
CA LEU A 371 -21.10 -17.64 -28.91
C LEU A 371 -21.72 -18.97 -29.34
N ASN A 372 -21.57 -20.02 -28.54
CA ASN A 372 -22.15 -21.34 -28.79
C ASN A 372 -23.63 -21.47 -28.35
N MET A 373 -24.21 -20.43 -27.76
CA MET A 373 -25.63 -20.37 -27.37
C MET A 373 -26.49 -19.74 -28.48
N SER A 374 -27.78 -20.12 -28.51
CA SER A 374 -28.78 -19.41 -29.32
C SER A 374 -28.95 -17.96 -28.85
N GLU A 375 -29.33 -17.06 -29.76
CA GLU A 375 -29.56 -15.64 -29.47
C GLU A 375 -30.53 -15.42 -28.30
N GLU A 376 -31.63 -16.19 -28.24
CA GLU A 376 -32.62 -16.09 -27.17
C GLU A 376 -32.02 -16.48 -25.80
N ASN A 377 -31.36 -17.63 -25.71
CA ASN A 377 -30.74 -18.10 -24.47
C ASN A 377 -29.60 -17.18 -24.03
N ARG A 378 -28.83 -16.65 -24.98
CA ARG A 378 -27.75 -15.69 -24.71
C ARG A 378 -28.31 -14.40 -24.09
N LYS A 379 -29.37 -13.84 -24.67
CA LYS A 379 -30.03 -12.63 -24.16
C LYS A 379 -30.63 -12.84 -22.78
N GLU A 380 -31.25 -14.00 -22.54
CA GLU A 380 -31.80 -14.34 -21.23
C GLU A 380 -30.69 -14.42 -20.16
N LEU A 381 -29.59 -15.12 -20.46
CA LEU A 381 -28.45 -15.24 -19.57
C LEU A 381 -27.83 -13.87 -19.24
N ILE A 382 -27.55 -13.06 -20.26
CA ILE A 382 -27.02 -11.69 -20.06
C ILE A 382 -27.96 -10.87 -19.17
N THR A 383 -29.27 -10.98 -19.38
CA THR A 383 -30.27 -10.28 -18.56
C THR A 383 -30.22 -10.73 -17.09
N LYS A 384 -30.09 -12.03 -16.82
CA LYS A 384 -29.93 -12.56 -15.46
C LYS A 384 -28.67 -12.02 -14.78
N VAL A 385 -27.54 -12.04 -15.50
CA VAL A 385 -26.25 -11.49 -15.01
C VAL A 385 -26.36 -10.00 -14.71
N VAL A 386 -26.95 -9.20 -15.61
CA VAL A 386 -27.20 -7.76 -15.39
C VAL A 386 -28.01 -7.52 -14.12
N ASN A 387 -29.09 -8.29 -13.96
CA ASN A 387 -29.98 -8.13 -12.82
C ASN A 387 -29.28 -8.43 -11.50
N ASP A 388 -28.41 -9.43 -11.46
CA ASP A 388 -27.63 -9.75 -10.26
C ASP A 388 -26.56 -8.69 -9.98
N ILE A 389 -25.81 -8.24 -11.00
CA ILE A 389 -24.86 -7.12 -10.86
C ILE A 389 -25.54 -5.84 -10.35
N ASN A 390 -26.80 -5.61 -10.73
CA ASN A 390 -27.57 -4.44 -10.29
C ASN A 390 -28.11 -4.57 -8.85
N LYS A 391 -28.21 -5.79 -8.30
CA LYS A 391 -28.54 -6.02 -6.89
C LYS A 391 -27.33 -5.81 -5.97
N GLU A 392 -26.13 -5.98 -6.51
CA GLU A 392 -24.89 -5.79 -5.77
C GLU A 392 -24.69 -4.33 -5.35
N HIS A 393 -24.36 -4.14 -4.07
CA HIS A 393 -24.17 -2.82 -3.48
C HIS A 393 -22.78 -2.29 -3.82
N LYS A 394 -22.69 -1.46 -4.86
CA LYS A 394 -21.47 -0.78 -5.32
C LYS A 394 -21.14 0.40 -4.40
N HIS A 395 -20.66 0.12 -3.20
CA HIS A 395 -20.17 1.11 -2.25
C HIS A 395 -18.66 1.10 -2.20
N ASP A 396 -18.11 2.22 -1.76
CA ASP A 396 -16.73 2.28 -1.34
C ASP A 396 -16.45 1.27 -0.23
N LEU A 397 -15.24 0.73 -0.23
CA LEU A 397 -14.78 -0.30 0.69
C LEU A 397 -13.47 0.13 1.32
N THR A 398 -13.25 -0.28 2.56
CA THR A 398 -11.93 -0.35 3.15
C THR A 398 -11.53 -1.81 3.23
N THR A 399 -10.43 -2.16 2.56
CA THR A 399 -9.77 -3.46 2.66
C THR A 399 -8.70 -3.38 3.74
N PHE A 400 -8.71 -4.32 4.66
CA PHE A 400 -7.68 -4.50 5.67
C PHE A 400 -6.85 -5.74 5.35
N TYR A 401 -5.55 -5.56 5.18
CA TYR A 401 -4.57 -6.64 5.13
C TYR A 401 -4.02 -6.86 6.53
N VAL A 402 -4.07 -8.11 7.01
CA VAL A 402 -3.71 -8.47 8.39
C VAL A 402 -2.44 -9.29 8.37
N PHE A 403 -1.44 -8.84 9.12
CA PHE A 403 -0.15 -9.50 9.28
C PHE A 403 0.07 -9.88 10.73
N SER A 404 0.48 -11.12 11.01
CA SER A 404 1.06 -11.46 12.30
C SER A 404 2.49 -10.96 12.38
N VAL A 405 2.89 -10.53 13.56
CA VAL A 405 4.20 -9.94 13.84
C VAL A 405 4.82 -10.64 15.04
N GLU A 406 6.00 -11.26 14.84
CA GLU A 406 6.78 -11.90 15.89
C GLU A 406 8.26 -11.56 15.71
N GLY A 407 8.69 -10.44 16.29
CA GLY A 407 10.03 -9.91 16.12
C GLY A 407 10.37 -9.61 14.67
N LEU A 408 11.39 -10.27 14.11
CA LEU A 408 11.72 -10.11 12.70
C LEU A 408 10.75 -10.83 11.75
N ALA A 409 9.94 -11.78 12.25
CA ALA A 409 9.02 -12.56 11.44
C ALA A 409 7.71 -11.82 11.17
N ILE A 410 7.33 -11.71 9.90
CA ILE A 410 6.04 -11.17 9.45
C ILE A 410 5.35 -12.25 8.61
N SER A 411 4.05 -12.47 8.81
CA SER A 411 3.27 -13.40 7.99
C SER A 411 1.88 -12.83 7.69
N LEU A 412 1.41 -12.99 6.46
CA LEU A 412 0.05 -12.58 6.09
C LEU A 412 -0.95 -13.58 6.71
N ARG A 413 -1.86 -13.09 7.57
CA ARG A 413 -2.96 -13.89 8.13
C ARG A 413 -4.15 -13.95 7.19
N GLY A 414 -4.41 -12.83 6.49
CA GLY A 414 -5.49 -12.73 5.53
C GLY A 414 -5.87 -11.28 5.24
N LEU A 415 -7.06 -11.11 4.69
CA LEU A 415 -7.64 -9.80 4.46
C LEU A 415 -9.16 -9.85 4.64
N PHE A 416 -9.76 -8.70 4.96
CA PHE A 416 -11.20 -8.54 5.01
C PHE A 416 -11.62 -7.16 4.52
N ASN A 417 -12.89 -7.04 4.11
CA ASN A 417 -13.46 -5.81 3.61
C ASN A 417 -14.56 -5.32 4.54
N VAL A 418 -14.59 -4.02 4.80
CA VAL A 418 -15.73 -3.32 5.39
C VAL A 418 -16.18 -2.21 4.44
N SER A 419 -17.42 -1.77 4.52
CA SER A 419 -17.91 -0.71 3.63
C SER A 419 -17.67 0.69 4.20
N GLY A 420 -17.32 1.64 3.34
CA GLY A 420 -16.91 3.00 3.67
C GLY A 420 -15.39 3.18 3.71
N HIS A 421 -14.94 4.40 3.98
CA HIS A 421 -13.54 4.78 4.13
C HIS A 421 -13.21 5.07 5.60
N LEU A 422 -12.00 4.72 6.02
CA LEU A 422 -11.43 5.19 7.27
C LEU A 422 -11.18 6.69 7.24
N LEU A 423 -11.51 7.37 8.33
CA LEU A 423 -11.22 8.80 8.50
C LEU A 423 -9.76 9.06 8.85
N ASP A 424 -9.22 8.29 9.80
CA ASP A 424 -7.87 8.42 10.30
C ASP A 424 -7.41 7.15 11.03
N GLN A 425 -6.19 7.19 11.55
CA GLN A 425 -5.54 6.08 12.23
C GLN A 425 -6.17 5.67 13.58
N PHE A 426 -6.99 6.52 14.20
CA PHE A 426 -7.69 6.23 15.46
C PHE A 426 -9.07 5.60 15.24
N ALA A 427 -9.45 5.33 13.99
CA ALA A 427 -10.67 4.62 13.64
C ALA A 427 -10.48 3.08 13.60
N MET A 428 -9.45 2.57 14.27
CA MET A 428 -9.08 1.15 14.33
C MET A 428 -8.63 0.79 15.75
N GLU A 429 -9.07 -0.36 16.26
CA GLU A 429 -8.66 -0.89 17.56
C GLU A 429 -8.78 -2.42 17.57
N GLU A 430 -7.81 -3.10 18.17
CA GLU A 430 -7.89 -4.52 18.51
C GLU A 430 -8.13 -4.66 20.02
N THR A 431 -9.21 -5.33 20.40
CA THR A 431 -9.58 -5.54 21.81
C THR A 431 -10.11 -6.96 22.03
N GLY A 432 -9.46 -7.69 22.94
CA GLY A 432 -9.74 -9.11 23.14
C GLY A 432 -9.54 -9.91 21.86
N ASN A 433 -10.58 -10.63 21.42
CA ASN A 433 -10.56 -11.39 20.16
C ASN A 433 -11.27 -10.66 19.02
N TYR A 434 -11.31 -9.32 19.07
CA TYR A 434 -12.04 -8.53 18.09
C TYR A 434 -11.21 -7.39 17.53
N PHE A 435 -11.39 -7.15 16.23
CA PHE A 435 -11.00 -5.93 15.57
C PHE A 435 -12.22 -5.01 15.41
N ILE A 436 -12.07 -3.77 15.87
CA ILE A 436 -13.08 -2.73 15.83
C ILE A 436 -12.62 -1.66 14.85
N THR A 437 -13.52 -1.24 13.96
CA THR A 437 -13.23 -0.11 13.06
C THR A 437 -14.44 0.75 12.77
N ALA A 438 -14.21 2.04 12.55
CA ALA A 438 -15.22 3.00 12.17
C ALA A 438 -14.96 3.58 10.77
N THR A 439 -15.97 3.56 9.90
CA THR A 439 -15.85 4.12 8.54
C THR A 439 -16.96 5.11 8.22
N THR A 440 -16.66 6.00 7.27
CA THR A 440 -17.61 6.92 6.66
C THR A 440 -17.89 6.54 5.22
N GLY A 441 -19.15 6.56 4.81
CA GLY A 441 -19.54 6.40 3.41
C GLY A 441 -20.55 7.45 2.98
N GLN A 442 -20.58 7.78 1.70
CA GLN A 442 -21.65 8.60 1.12
C GLN A 442 -22.82 7.73 0.66
N GLN A 443 -24.04 8.10 1.05
CA GLN A 443 -25.25 7.62 0.37
C GLN A 443 -25.57 8.48 -0.85
N LEU A 444 -26.25 7.89 -1.83
CA LEU A 444 -26.71 8.53 -3.07
C LEU A 444 -27.44 9.88 -2.91
N LEU A 445 -27.97 10.17 -1.72
CA LEU A 445 -28.76 11.38 -1.42
C LEU A 445 -27.97 12.41 -0.59
N GLY A 446 -26.64 12.32 -0.52
CA GLY A 446 -25.78 13.33 0.09
C GLY A 446 -25.62 13.23 1.61
N ASN A 447 -26.26 12.26 2.27
CA ASN A 447 -26.06 12.01 3.69
C ASN A 447 -24.81 11.15 3.91
N SER A 448 -23.93 11.60 4.80
CA SER A 448 -22.80 10.81 5.30
C SER A 448 -23.31 9.78 6.30
N VAL A 449 -22.87 8.53 6.15
CA VAL A 449 -23.20 7.44 7.06
C VAL A 449 -21.95 7.01 7.80
N PHE A 450 -22.02 7.01 9.13
CA PHE A 450 -21.00 6.44 10.00
C PHE A 450 -21.36 4.98 10.29
N ARG A 451 -20.38 4.09 10.18
CA ARG A 451 -20.54 2.66 10.49
C ARG A 451 -19.44 2.25 11.44
N ALA A 452 -19.80 1.44 12.44
CA ALA A 452 -18.84 0.75 13.30
C ALA A 452 -18.98 -0.75 13.08
N TYR A 453 -17.84 -1.43 12.96
CA TYR A 453 -17.76 -2.88 12.77
C TYR A 453 -17.08 -3.50 13.98
N LEU A 454 -17.58 -4.65 14.42
CA LEU A 454 -16.96 -5.53 15.39
C LEU A 454 -16.74 -6.86 14.67
N LEU A 455 -15.48 -7.20 14.41
CA LEU A 455 -15.09 -8.37 13.64
C LEU A 455 -14.29 -9.32 14.53
N PRO A 456 -14.52 -10.63 14.50
CA PRO A 456 -13.63 -11.57 15.18
C PRO A 456 -12.22 -11.45 14.59
N ASP A 457 -11.20 -11.54 15.44
CA ASP A 457 -9.79 -11.57 15.02
C ASP A 457 -9.56 -12.79 14.12
N ILE A 458 -8.90 -12.58 12.97
CA ILE A 458 -8.79 -13.54 11.85
C ILE A 458 -7.47 -14.28 11.93
#